data_AF-T0R611-F1
#
_entry.id   AF-T0R611-F1
#
_cell.length_a   1.000
_cell.length_b   1.000
_cell.length_c   1.000
_cell.angle_alpha   90.00
_cell.angle_beta   90.00
_cell.angle_gamma   90.00
#
_symmetry.space_group_name_H-M   'P 1'
#
loop_
_entity.id
_entity.type
_entity.pdbx_description
1 polymer ?
#
loop_
_entity_poly.entity_id
_entity_poly.type
_entity_poly.pdbx_seq_one_letter_code
_entity_poly.pdbx_strand_id
1 'polypeptide(L)'
;MQKIPAALLAVVVAASAPLFPSDHVNVTSMTNATFYALLEGPEPWIIDFYHPYCAHCVEYAVEVTSIAAHFASQRAVRVGAVSCLEAKDLCAAQHMAAFPAIGYYNFGLGRGLNYVDAGAPLLADVVQTVQTLQKGFHPADPKVDHRPLVLQYQPFSPWTRSHDAVAAFLFGLHHHVFYQRATLRPALLAALCEWIHLVADAMTHGSHRRAVLRLHAALRRKTTLEADEWQQLLAQWAASTDDALFHGDGSTYLACTSYNCGLWMLLHRMSLSPAPTRLVPTLQLFMQHFGHCPPCRAFLETYHSIETLEILQHAPRPAIALHMWRLHNAINSIARSAWPSQDECPQCRSTTDWEEAAVLTYLHATFATADAPHLRDATGMAPPWWLPWLGLGAASGAAVAGLICFKSRRPNQSSTKLS
;
A
#
# COMPACT_ATOMS: atom_id res chain seq x y z
N MET A 1 14.86 -25.56 51.97
CA MET A 1 15.66 -24.53 51.27
C MET A 1 16.70 -25.23 50.40
N GLN A 2 16.60 -25.13 49.08
CA GLN A 2 17.69 -25.47 48.16
C GLN A 2 18.02 -24.20 47.37
N LYS A 3 19.31 -23.86 47.27
CA LYS A 3 19.77 -22.70 46.49
C LYS A 3 19.95 -23.13 45.05
N ILE A 4 19.22 -22.52 44.13
CA ILE A 4 19.50 -22.65 42.69
C ILE A 4 20.86 -21.97 42.43
N PRO A 5 21.82 -22.63 41.74
CA PRO A 5 23.13 -22.05 41.49
C PRO A 5 23.06 -20.86 40.53
N ALA A 6 23.88 -19.83 40.77
CA ALA A 6 23.91 -18.58 40.00
C ALA A 6 24.64 -18.73 38.64
N ALA A 7 24.20 -19.70 37.83
CA ALA A 7 24.78 -20.04 36.52
C ALA A 7 23.81 -19.81 35.34
N LEU A 8 22.69 -19.11 35.58
CA LEU A 8 21.59 -18.92 34.63
C LEU A 8 21.21 -17.43 34.49
N LEU A 9 22.21 -16.56 34.28
CA LEU A 9 21.98 -15.19 33.82
C LEU A 9 23.12 -14.69 32.91
N ALA A 10 23.42 -15.47 31.88
CA ALA A 10 24.35 -15.12 30.81
C ALA A 10 23.76 -15.47 29.42
N VAL A 11 22.52 -15.04 29.17
CA VAL A 11 22.06 -14.87 27.78
C VAL A 11 22.84 -13.69 27.22
N VAL A 12 23.99 -13.97 26.62
CA VAL A 12 24.70 -13.01 25.80
C VAL A 12 23.77 -12.68 24.63
N VAL A 13 23.22 -11.47 24.63
CA VAL A 13 22.57 -10.92 23.44
C VAL A 13 23.67 -10.71 22.42
N ALA A 14 23.86 -11.72 21.57
CA ALA A 14 24.75 -11.61 20.43
C ALA A 14 24.20 -10.49 19.53
N ALA A 15 24.90 -9.36 19.48
CA ALA A 15 24.63 -8.34 18.49
C ALA A 15 24.77 -9.01 17.11
N SER A 16 23.69 -9.00 16.32
CA SER A 16 23.73 -9.56 14.97
C SER A 16 24.73 -8.76 14.16
N ALA A 17 25.74 -9.43 13.61
CA ALA A 17 26.71 -8.77 12.72
C ALA A 17 25.99 -8.11 11.52
N PRO A 18 26.55 -7.04 10.96
CA PRO A 18 26.06 -6.49 9.70
C PRO A 18 26.04 -7.57 8.60
N LEU A 19 25.04 -7.52 7.71
CA LEU A 19 24.89 -8.51 6.63
C LEU A 19 26.07 -8.47 5.64
N PHE A 20 26.73 -7.32 5.53
CA PHE A 20 27.95 -7.13 4.76
C PHE A 20 29.09 -6.71 5.69
N PRO A 21 30.03 -7.62 6.04
CA PRO A 21 31.18 -7.29 6.85
C PRO A 21 32.16 -6.39 6.08
N SER A 22 33.07 -5.72 6.79
CA SER A 22 33.98 -4.71 6.23
C SER A 22 35.03 -5.26 5.26
N ASP A 23 35.22 -6.58 5.22
CA ASP A 23 36.13 -7.31 4.33
C ASP A 23 35.42 -7.98 3.14
N HIS A 24 34.12 -7.71 2.93
CA HIS A 24 33.35 -8.32 1.84
C HIS A 24 33.84 -7.88 0.46
N VAL A 25 34.29 -8.85 -0.35
CA VAL A 25 35.09 -8.66 -1.58
C VAL A 25 34.52 -7.63 -2.56
N ASN A 26 33.19 -7.58 -2.76
CA ASN A 26 32.55 -6.72 -3.77
C ASN A 26 31.61 -5.64 -3.19
N VAL A 27 31.32 -5.64 -1.88
CA VAL A 27 30.36 -4.69 -1.26
C VAL A 27 31.08 -3.85 -0.23
N THR A 28 31.15 -2.54 -0.46
CA THR A 28 31.76 -1.61 0.51
C THR A 28 30.78 -1.36 1.65
N SER A 29 31.07 -1.90 2.84
CA SER A 29 30.28 -1.60 4.05
C SER A 29 30.45 -0.11 4.45
N MET A 30 29.36 0.62 4.62
CA MET A 30 29.33 2.08 4.81
C MET A 30 28.72 2.47 6.16
N THR A 31 29.24 3.56 6.73
CA THR A 31 28.87 4.10 8.04
C THR A 31 28.55 5.60 7.95
N ASN A 32 27.96 6.18 9.01
CA ASN A 32 27.79 7.64 9.13
C ASN A 32 29.07 8.44 8.83
N ALA A 33 30.26 7.89 9.15
CA ALA A 33 31.54 8.57 8.96
C ALA A 33 32.16 8.36 7.57
N THR A 34 31.86 7.25 6.88
CA THR A 34 32.49 6.89 5.61
C THR A 34 31.61 7.17 4.38
N PHE A 35 30.28 7.19 4.53
CA PHE A 35 29.32 7.31 3.43
C PHE A 35 29.58 8.54 2.52
N TYR A 36 29.54 9.75 3.08
CA TYR A 36 29.69 10.96 2.27
C TYR A 36 31.07 11.10 1.63
N ALA A 37 32.14 10.73 2.34
CA ALA A 37 33.50 10.75 1.81
C ALA A 37 33.71 9.77 0.64
N LEU A 38 33.04 8.61 0.67
CA LEU A 38 33.04 7.66 -0.45
C LEU A 38 32.25 8.19 -1.66
N LEU A 39 31.25 9.05 -1.45
CA LEU A 39 30.49 9.75 -2.50
C LEU A 39 31.20 11.01 -3.06
N GLU A 40 32.33 11.45 -2.50
CA GLU A 40 33.15 12.51 -3.12
C GLU A 40 34.01 11.99 -4.30
N GLY A 41 34.18 10.67 -4.40
CA GLY A 41 34.89 10.00 -5.48
C GLY A 41 34.26 10.19 -6.88
N PRO A 42 35.02 9.90 -7.96
CA PRO A 42 34.54 10.00 -9.33
C PRO A 42 33.58 8.87 -9.76
N GLU A 43 33.51 7.75 -9.01
CA GLU A 43 32.69 6.61 -9.38
C GLU A 43 31.21 6.79 -8.96
N PRO A 44 30.26 6.30 -9.79
CA PRO A 44 28.87 6.15 -9.38
C PRO A 44 28.68 4.95 -8.45
N TRP A 45 27.67 5.03 -7.59
CA TRP A 45 27.42 4.05 -6.52
C TRP A 45 26.00 3.51 -6.53
N ILE A 46 25.87 2.20 -6.29
CA ILE A 46 24.64 1.52 -5.88
C ILE A 46 24.80 1.20 -4.38
N ILE A 47 23.85 1.60 -3.55
CA ILE A 47 23.94 1.44 -2.08
C ILE A 47 22.67 0.79 -1.54
N ASP A 48 22.82 -0.39 -0.93
CA ASP A 48 21.74 -1.07 -0.21
C ASP A 48 21.58 -0.52 1.20
N PHE A 49 20.43 0.08 1.50
CA PHE A 49 20.03 0.49 2.84
C PHE A 49 19.17 -0.62 3.44
N TYR A 50 19.71 -1.30 4.46
CA TYR A 50 19.12 -2.50 5.03
C TYR A 50 19.02 -2.45 6.55
N HIS A 51 18.27 -3.40 7.13
CA HIS A 51 18.26 -3.63 8.58
C HIS A 51 18.55 -5.11 8.84
N PRO A 52 19.55 -5.49 9.66
CA PRO A 52 20.00 -6.89 9.79
C PRO A 52 18.94 -7.82 10.41
N TYR A 53 17.93 -7.28 11.10
CA TYR A 53 16.78 -8.04 11.63
C TYR A 53 15.57 -8.08 10.67
N CYS A 54 15.65 -7.53 9.46
CA CYS A 54 14.58 -7.57 8.46
C CYS A 54 14.74 -8.81 7.57
N ALA A 55 13.75 -9.72 7.58
CA ALA A 55 13.84 -10.99 6.87
C ALA A 55 14.11 -10.81 5.37
N HIS A 56 13.35 -9.94 4.70
CA HIS A 56 13.56 -9.60 3.28
C HIS A 56 14.94 -8.99 3.01
N CYS A 57 15.56 -8.33 3.98
CA CYS A 57 16.91 -7.79 3.86
C CYS A 57 17.97 -8.90 3.91
N VAL A 58 17.76 -9.91 4.78
CA VAL A 58 18.59 -11.12 4.86
C VAL A 58 18.48 -11.95 3.58
N GLU A 59 17.27 -12.10 3.03
CA GLU A 59 17.00 -12.77 1.76
C GLU A 59 17.67 -12.02 0.59
N TYR A 60 17.45 -10.70 0.50
CA TYR A 60 17.93 -9.87 -0.59
C TYR A 60 19.45 -9.67 -0.61
N ALA A 61 20.16 -9.90 0.51
CA ALA A 61 21.62 -9.78 0.56
C ALA A 61 22.34 -10.71 -0.45
N VAL A 62 21.71 -11.82 -0.86
CA VAL A 62 22.20 -12.72 -1.93
C VAL A 62 22.15 -12.03 -3.30
N GLU A 63 21.09 -11.26 -3.56
CA GLU A 63 20.92 -10.51 -4.82
C GLU A 63 21.85 -9.30 -4.85
N VAL A 64 21.99 -8.56 -3.74
CA VAL A 64 22.98 -7.47 -3.58
C VAL A 64 24.41 -7.97 -3.82
N THR A 65 24.75 -9.17 -3.34
CA THR A 65 26.04 -9.82 -3.60
C THR A 65 26.24 -10.14 -5.09
N SER A 66 25.17 -10.51 -5.80
CA SER A 66 25.18 -10.80 -7.24
C SER A 66 25.29 -9.53 -8.09
N ILE A 67 24.59 -8.46 -7.69
CA ILE A 67 24.73 -7.09 -8.20
C ILE A 67 26.17 -6.59 -8.04
N ALA A 68 26.75 -6.78 -6.85
CA ALA A 68 28.12 -6.41 -6.56
C ALA A 68 29.14 -7.16 -7.43
N ALA A 69 28.99 -8.48 -7.60
CA ALA A 69 29.85 -9.26 -8.49
C ALA A 69 29.72 -8.84 -9.97
N HIS A 70 28.51 -8.51 -10.43
CA HIS A 70 28.27 -8.04 -11.80
C HIS A 70 29.04 -6.74 -12.08
N PHE A 71 28.87 -5.70 -11.24
CA PHE A 71 29.50 -4.40 -11.49
C PHE A 71 31.00 -4.37 -11.18
N ALA A 72 31.49 -5.18 -10.24
CA ALA A 72 32.92 -5.36 -9.98
C ALA A 72 33.69 -5.83 -11.24
N SER A 73 33.07 -6.66 -12.09
CA SER A 73 33.66 -7.10 -13.36
C SER A 73 33.81 -5.97 -14.39
N GLN A 74 32.96 -4.93 -14.32
CA GLN A 74 32.91 -3.83 -15.28
C GLN A 74 33.70 -2.60 -14.83
N ARG A 75 33.98 -2.46 -13.52
CA ARG A 75 34.71 -1.33 -12.90
C ARG A 75 34.11 0.07 -13.14
N ALA A 76 32.89 0.15 -13.68
CA ALA A 76 32.20 1.39 -14.03
C ALA A 76 31.23 1.88 -12.94
N VAL A 77 30.88 1.03 -11.96
CA VAL A 77 29.96 1.32 -10.85
C VAL A 77 30.46 0.59 -9.61
N ARG A 78 30.39 1.23 -8.45
CA ARG A 78 30.72 0.62 -7.15
C ARG A 78 29.45 0.21 -6.41
N VAL A 79 29.55 -0.85 -5.59
CA VAL A 79 28.44 -1.30 -4.75
C VAL A 79 28.82 -1.19 -3.28
N GLY A 80 27.90 -0.68 -2.47
CA GLY A 80 28.03 -0.56 -1.02
C GLY A 80 26.75 -0.91 -0.28
N ALA A 81 26.81 -0.95 1.04
CA ALA A 81 25.65 -1.22 1.88
C ALA A 81 25.73 -0.48 3.22
N VAL A 82 24.59 -0.04 3.74
CA VAL A 82 24.43 0.75 4.98
C VAL A 82 23.51 -0.01 5.94
N SER A 83 24.05 -0.41 7.09
CA SER A 83 23.27 -1.01 8.18
C SER A 83 22.48 0.09 8.91
N CYS A 84 21.17 0.22 8.64
CA CYS A 84 20.32 1.20 9.30
C CYS A 84 20.02 0.89 10.78
N LEU A 85 20.53 -0.24 11.31
CA LEU A 85 20.61 -0.46 12.76
C LEU A 85 21.73 0.38 13.40
N GLU A 86 22.82 0.59 12.68
CA GLU A 86 24.03 1.28 13.14
C GLU A 86 24.03 2.75 12.66
N ALA A 87 23.67 2.96 11.39
CA ALA A 87 23.70 4.23 10.68
C ALA A 87 22.32 4.93 10.66
N LYS A 88 21.61 4.93 11.80
CA LYS A 88 20.22 5.40 11.91
C LYS A 88 20.00 6.82 11.38
N ASP A 89 20.84 7.76 11.81
CA ASP A 89 20.74 9.18 11.43
C ASP A 89 20.99 9.39 9.93
N LEU A 90 21.91 8.61 9.35
CA LEU A 90 22.16 8.61 7.91
C LEU A 90 20.93 8.09 7.15
N CYS A 91 20.35 6.96 7.55
CA CYS A 91 19.17 6.41 6.86
C CYS A 91 17.95 7.34 6.97
N ALA A 92 17.78 8.03 8.11
CA ALA A 92 16.76 9.07 8.26
C ALA A 92 17.05 10.30 7.36
N ALA A 93 18.30 10.74 7.27
CA ALA A 93 18.71 11.86 6.40
C ALA A 93 18.66 11.53 4.90
N GLN A 94 18.81 10.26 4.51
CA GLN A 94 18.55 9.77 3.15
C GLN A 94 17.07 9.41 2.90
N HIS A 95 16.17 9.72 3.85
CA HIS A 95 14.72 9.51 3.77
C HIS A 95 14.27 8.06 3.53
N MET A 96 15.03 7.09 4.05
CA MET A 96 14.74 5.65 3.88
C MET A 96 13.54 5.23 4.74
N ALA A 97 12.37 5.11 4.11
CA ALA A 97 11.10 4.80 4.76
C ALA A 97 10.77 3.29 4.87
N ALA A 98 11.49 2.44 4.15
CA ALA A 98 11.35 0.99 4.14
C ALA A 98 12.69 0.32 3.81
N PHE A 99 12.83 -0.98 4.11
CA PHE A 99 14.04 -1.76 3.87
C PHE A 99 13.70 -3.15 3.29
N PRO A 100 14.56 -3.72 2.40
CA PRO A 100 15.75 -3.09 1.84
C PRO A 100 15.39 -2.00 0.81
N ALA A 101 16.30 -1.04 0.59
CA ALA A 101 16.13 0.02 -0.39
C ALA A 101 17.45 0.34 -1.10
N ILE A 102 17.44 0.36 -2.43
CA ILE A 102 18.63 0.65 -3.25
C ILE A 102 18.66 2.14 -3.61
N GLY A 103 19.65 2.87 -3.10
CA GLY A 103 19.97 4.22 -3.55
C GLY A 103 21.04 4.24 -4.65
N TYR A 104 20.83 5.04 -5.68
CA TYR A 104 21.73 5.24 -6.82
C TYR A 104 22.34 6.65 -6.75
N TYR A 105 23.67 6.77 -6.76
CA TYR A 105 24.38 8.04 -6.54
C TYR A 105 25.45 8.32 -7.61
N ASN A 106 25.72 9.60 -7.84
CA ASN A 106 26.76 10.13 -8.75
C ASN A 106 26.67 9.67 -10.22
N PHE A 107 25.50 9.24 -10.69
CA PHE A 107 25.28 8.97 -12.11
C PHE A 107 25.01 10.27 -12.90
N GLY A 108 25.59 10.38 -14.10
CA GLY A 108 25.42 11.54 -14.98
C GLY A 108 26.29 12.74 -14.56
N LEU A 109 25.80 13.96 -14.81
CA LEU A 109 26.53 15.20 -14.48
C LEU A 109 26.16 15.78 -13.10
N GLY A 110 25.30 15.09 -12.34
CA GLY A 110 24.92 15.46 -10.98
C GLY A 110 25.60 14.58 -9.93
N ARG A 111 26.23 15.19 -8.94
CA ARG A 111 26.69 14.50 -7.71
C ARG A 111 25.55 14.40 -6.70
N GLY A 112 25.61 13.37 -5.85
CA GLY A 112 24.58 13.08 -4.84
C GLY A 112 23.59 11.99 -5.30
N LEU A 113 22.46 11.92 -4.60
CA LEU A 113 21.41 10.90 -4.82
C LEU A 113 20.64 11.18 -6.11
N ASN A 114 20.64 10.22 -7.04
CA ASN A 114 19.89 10.27 -8.29
C ASN A 114 18.49 9.65 -8.18
N TYR A 115 18.37 8.49 -7.53
CA TYR A 115 17.16 7.67 -7.47
C TYR A 115 17.19 6.72 -6.26
N VAL A 116 16.02 6.35 -5.73
CA VAL A 116 15.87 5.30 -4.69
C VAL A 116 14.79 4.32 -5.14
N ASP A 117 15.12 3.03 -5.08
CA ASP A 117 14.18 1.92 -5.29
C ASP A 117 13.92 1.21 -3.96
N ALA A 118 12.70 1.32 -3.43
CA ALA A 118 12.27 0.67 -2.19
C ALA A 118 11.66 -0.73 -2.42
N GLY A 119 11.86 -1.33 -3.60
CA GLY A 119 11.20 -2.55 -4.05
C GLY A 119 12.06 -3.82 -4.07
N ALA A 120 13.29 -3.79 -3.52
CA ALA A 120 14.26 -4.89 -3.59
C ALA A 120 14.54 -5.38 -5.05
N PRO A 121 14.95 -4.49 -5.97
CA PRO A 121 15.04 -4.80 -7.40
C PRO A 121 16.05 -5.91 -7.72
N LEU A 122 15.71 -6.77 -8.68
CA LEU A 122 16.60 -7.84 -9.16
C LEU A 122 17.74 -7.27 -10.02
N LEU A 123 18.82 -8.03 -10.17
CA LEU A 123 20.00 -7.68 -10.96
C LEU A 123 19.66 -7.13 -12.35
N ALA A 124 18.68 -7.72 -13.04
CA ALA A 124 18.24 -7.26 -14.36
C ALA A 124 17.67 -5.83 -14.33
N ASP A 125 16.84 -5.51 -13.33
CA ASP A 125 16.23 -4.20 -13.15
C ASP A 125 17.28 -3.16 -12.71
N VAL A 126 18.21 -3.55 -11.81
CA VAL A 126 19.33 -2.69 -11.40
C VAL A 126 20.26 -2.37 -12.58
N VAL A 127 20.56 -3.35 -13.44
CA VAL A 127 21.35 -3.14 -14.68
C VAL A 127 20.62 -2.21 -15.65
N GLN A 128 19.31 -2.38 -15.83
CA GLN A 128 18.49 -1.50 -16.67
C GLN A 128 18.44 -0.06 -16.11
N THR A 129 18.32 0.12 -14.79
CA THR A 129 18.36 1.43 -14.12
C THR A 129 19.73 2.10 -14.29
N VAL A 130 20.83 1.39 -14.04
CA VAL A 130 22.20 1.87 -14.28
C VAL A 130 22.39 2.34 -15.73
N GLN A 131 22.00 1.51 -16.71
CA GLN A 131 22.09 1.87 -18.12
C GLN A 131 21.24 3.08 -18.50
N THR A 132 20.17 3.37 -17.76
CA THR A 132 19.29 4.52 -17.99
C THR A 132 19.92 5.80 -17.42
N LEU A 133 20.38 5.74 -16.17
CA LEU A 133 21.07 6.85 -15.50
C LEU A 133 22.38 7.23 -16.22
N GLN A 134 23.16 6.25 -16.68
CA GLN A 134 24.41 6.48 -17.45
C GLN A 134 24.18 7.17 -18.80
N LYS A 135 22.99 7.09 -19.40
CA LYS A 135 22.65 7.76 -20.68
C LYS A 135 22.29 9.24 -20.50
N GLY A 136 22.53 9.81 -19.32
CA GLY A 136 22.23 11.22 -19.02
C GLY A 136 20.76 11.47 -18.69
N PHE A 137 19.99 10.42 -18.34
CA PHE A 137 18.62 10.58 -17.86
C PHE A 137 18.64 11.15 -16.42
N HIS A 138 18.63 12.47 -16.32
CA HIS A 138 18.30 13.15 -15.07
C HIS A 138 16.79 13.04 -14.83
N PRO A 139 16.31 12.71 -13.62
CA PRO A 139 14.90 12.86 -13.23
C PRO A 139 14.57 14.35 -13.02
N ALA A 140 14.67 15.11 -14.10
CA ALA A 140 14.07 16.42 -14.30
C ALA A 140 12.68 16.33 -14.96
N ASP A 141 12.19 15.10 -15.19
CA ASP A 141 10.77 14.78 -15.05
C ASP A 141 10.22 15.46 -13.78
N PRO A 142 8.97 15.95 -13.77
CA PRO A 142 8.43 16.67 -12.63
C PRO A 142 8.57 15.83 -11.37
N LYS A 143 9.15 16.41 -10.30
CA LYS A 143 9.36 15.73 -9.03
C LYS A 143 8.09 14.97 -8.65
N VAL A 144 8.17 13.64 -8.66
CA VAL A 144 7.19 12.82 -7.97
C VAL A 144 7.33 13.21 -6.51
N ASP A 145 6.33 13.93 -5.99
CA ASP A 145 6.25 14.32 -4.59
C ASP A 145 5.98 13.03 -3.79
N HIS A 146 7.06 12.27 -3.55
CA HIS A 146 7.09 11.07 -2.73
C HIS A 146 6.92 11.46 -1.26
N ARG A 147 5.76 12.06 -0.94
CA ARG A 147 5.30 12.20 0.43
C ARG A 147 5.29 10.79 1.02
N PRO A 148 6.09 10.52 2.06
CA PRO A 148 6.14 9.19 2.65
C PRO A 148 4.72 8.83 3.08
N LEU A 149 4.29 7.60 2.77
CA LEU A 149 2.89 7.20 2.94
C LEU A 149 2.44 7.50 4.37
N VAL A 150 1.49 8.43 4.51
CA VAL A 150 1.11 8.94 5.84
C VAL A 150 0.17 7.92 6.47
N LEU A 151 0.76 6.97 7.19
CA LEU A 151 0.06 5.88 7.87
C LEU A 151 -0.56 6.39 9.17
N GLN A 152 -1.89 6.44 9.24
CA GLN A 152 -2.61 6.83 10.47
C GLN A 152 -2.89 5.66 11.42
N TYR A 153 -2.39 4.45 11.10
CA TYR A 153 -2.46 3.21 11.90
C TYR A 153 -3.87 2.90 12.46
N GLN A 154 -4.90 3.19 11.68
CA GLN A 154 -6.29 2.88 12.02
C GLN A 154 -6.60 1.39 11.75
N PRO A 155 -7.47 0.75 12.55
CA PRO A 155 -7.94 -0.60 12.26
C PRO A 155 -8.62 -0.72 10.90
N PHE A 156 -8.56 -1.91 10.30
CA PHE A 156 -9.35 -2.21 9.11
C PHE A 156 -10.84 -2.22 9.44
N SER A 157 -11.60 -1.39 8.71
CA SER A 157 -13.04 -1.27 8.78
C SER A 157 -13.58 -1.04 7.37
N PRO A 158 -14.88 -1.27 7.10
CA PRO A 158 -15.46 -0.97 5.79
C PRO A 158 -15.26 0.49 5.34
N TRP A 159 -15.14 1.44 6.28
CA TRP A 159 -14.80 2.84 6.03
C TRP A 159 -13.31 3.07 5.72
N THR A 160 -12.37 2.60 6.54
CA THR A 160 -10.94 2.76 6.25
C THR A 160 -10.53 2.07 4.95
N ARG A 161 -11.11 0.89 4.65
CA ARG A 161 -10.97 0.23 3.34
C ARG A 161 -11.56 1.04 2.18
N SER A 162 -12.58 1.87 2.43
CA SER A 162 -13.14 2.78 1.40
C SER A 162 -12.22 3.98 1.15
N HIS A 163 -11.66 4.58 2.22
CA HIS A 163 -10.65 5.64 2.10
C HIS A 163 -9.43 5.13 1.34
N ASP A 164 -8.86 4.01 1.76
CA ASP A 164 -7.62 3.47 1.20
C ASP A 164 -7.77 3.03 -0.27
N ALA A 165 -8.98 2.62 -0.68
CA ALA A 165 -9.33 2.37 -2.07
C ALA A 165 -9.36 3.66 -2.93
N VAL A 166 -9.86 4.77 -2.37
CA VAL A 166 -9.86 6.09 -3.04
C VAL A 166 -8.46 6.70 -3.06
N ALA A 167 -7.69 6.56 -1.98
CA ALA A 167 -6.30 6.99 -1.91
C ALA A 167 -5.43 6.27 -2.96
N ALA A 168 -5.56 4.95 -3.10
CA ALA A 168 -4.89 4.21 -4.16
C ALA A 168 -5.34 4.59 -5.57
N PHE A 169 -6.63 4.90 -5.77
CA PHE A 169 -7.10 5.44 -7.05
C PHE A 169 -6.41 6.77 -7.39
N LEU A 170 -6.41 7.74 -6.46
CA LEU A 170 -5.75 9.04 -6.63
C LEU A 170 -4.25 8.89 -6.88
N PHE A 171 -3.57 8.04 -6.10
CA PHE A 171 -2.14 7.76 -6.28
C PHE A 171 -1.84 7.23 -7.69
N GLY A 172 -2.72 6.36 -8.22
CA GLY A 172 -2.66 5.93 -9.62
C GLY A 172 -2.75 7.09 -10.62
N LEU A 173 -3.72 8.01 -10.44
CA LEU A 173 -3.92 9.18 -11.30
C LEU A 173 -2.70 10.12 -11.30
N HIS A 174 -2.16 10.42 -10.12
CA HIS A 174 -1.09 11.40 -9.93
C HIS A 174 0.30 10.87 -10.28
N HIS A 175 0.58 9.58 -10.04
CA HIS A 175 1.94 9.04 -10.14
C HIS A 175 2.14 7.95 -11.21
N HIS A 176 1.09 7.22 -11.63
CA HIS A 176 1.22 6.10 -12.57
C HIS A 176 0.77 6.40 -14.00
N VAL A 177 -0.28 7.21 -14.20
CA VAL A 177 -0.87 7.42 -15.54
C VAL A 177 0.13 7.97 -16.57
N PHE A 178 0.99 8.92 -16.17
CA PHE A 178 2.03 9.52 -17.02
C PHE A 178 3.47 9.13 -16.65
N TYR A 179 3.66 8.03 -15.90
CA TYR A 179 5.00 7.55 -15.58
C TYR A 179 5.81 7.23 -16.84
N GLN A 180 6.97 7.88 -16.98
CA GLN A 180 7.92 7.78 -18.09
C GLN A 180 7.28 7.98 -19.49
N ARG A 181 6.28 8.86 -19.62
CA ARG A 181 5.62 9.16 -20.91
C ARG A 181 5.07 10.59 -20.96
N ALA A 182 5.19 11.25 -22.12
CA ALA A 182 4.61 12.57 -22.34
C ALA A 182 3.14 12.54 -22.81
N THR A 183 2.71 11.47 -23.49
CA THR A 183 1.45 11.41 -24.24
C THR A 183 0.73 10.06 -24.07
N LEU A 184 -0.59 10.08 -23.84
CA LEU A 184 -1.45 8.92 -24.05
C LEU A 184 -2.02 8.91 -25.47
N ARG A 185 -1.65 7.87 -26.23
CA ARG A 185 -2.24 7.54 -27.53
C ARG A 185 -3.60 6.85 -27.35
N PRO A 186 -4.48 6.82 -28.39
CA PRO A 186 -5.90 6.44 -28.23
C PRO A 186 -6.17 5.14 -27.45
N ALA A 187 -5.37 4.09 -27.67
CA ALA A 187 -5.52 2.81 -26.94
C ALA A 187 -5.27 2.93 -25.43
N LEU A 188 -4.21 3.66 -25.03
CA LEU A 188 -3.91 3.87 -23.60
C LEU A 188 -4.95 4.78 -22.96
N LEU A 189 -5.40 5.81 -23.68
CA LEU A 189 -6.46 6.70 -23.22
C LEU A 189 -7.79 5.95 -23.06
N ALA A 190 -8.14 5.03 -23.96
CA ALA A 190 -9.32 4.18 -23.85
C ALA A 190 -9.24 3.24 -22.63
N ALA A 191 -8.09 2.59 -22.41
CA ALA A 191 -7.87 1.73 -21.24
C ALA A 191 -7.95 2.52 -19.92
N LEU A 192 -7.40 3.74 -19.87
CA LEU A 192 -7.54 4.65 -18.73
C LEU A 192 -9.02 5.07 -18.52
N CYS A 193 -9.73 5.38 -19.60
CA CYS A 193 -11.12 5.81 -19.57
C CYS A 193 -12.03 4.71 -18.99
N GLU A 194 -11.85 3.46 -19.43
CA GLU A 194 -12.62 2.32 -18.93
C GLU A 194 -12.22 1.92 -17.50
N TRP A 195 -10.93 2.02 -17.13
CA TRP A 195 -10.50 1.86 -15.73
C TRP A 195 -11.19 2.88 -14.81
N ILE A 196 -11.19 4.17 -15.16
CA ILE A 196 -11.85 5.23 -14.37
C ILE A 196 -13.37 5.03 -14.33
N HIS A 197 -13.98 4.52 -15.41
CA HIS A 197 -15.40 4.16 -15.43
C HIS A 197 -15.72 3.01 -14.46
N LEU A 198 -14.88 1.97 -14.40
CA LEU A 198 -15.02 0.86 -13.47
C LEU A 198 -14.78 1.30 -12.00
N VAL A 199 -13.81 2.19 -11.76
CA VAL A 199 -13.60 2.83 -10.45
C VAL A 199 -14.89 3.49 -9.98
N ALA A 200 -15.59 4.23 -10.86
CA ALA A 200 -16.84 4.89 -10.51
C ALA A 200 -17.97 3.92 -10.13
N ASP A 201 -17.95 2.67 -10.61
CA ASP A 201 -18.92 1.64 -10.19
C ASP A 201 -18.56 0.97 -8.85
N ALA A 202 -17.30 1.08 -8.39
CA ALA A 202 -16.84 0.68 -7.06
C ALA A 202 -17.02 1.78 -5.98
N MET A 203 -17.30 3.02 -6.40
CA MET A 203 -17.58 4.13 -5.49
C MET A 203 -19.01 4.02 -4.94
N THR A 204 -19.13 3.65 -3.67
CA THR A 204 -20.41 3.60 -2.96
C THR A 204 -20.92 5.01 -2.70
N HIS A 205 -20.08 5.86 -2.08
CA HIS A 205 -20.47 7.19 -1.67
C HIS A 205 -20.80 8.09 -2.87
N GLY A 206 -22.05 8.57 -2.91
CA GLY A 206 -22.59 9.27 -4.07
C GLY A 206 -21.81 10.50 -4.54
N SER A 207 -21.10 11.23 -3.66
CA SER A 207 -20.23 12.35 -4.10
C SER A 207 -18.97 11.85 -4.81
N HIS A 208 -18.33 10.79 -4.30
CA HIS A 208 -17.14 10.17 -4.89
C HIS A 208 -17.48 9.60 -6.27
N ARG A 209 -18.61 8.88 -6.39
CA ARG A 209 -19.09 8.38 -7.68
C ARG A 209 -19.32 9.52 -8.68
N ARG A 210 -19.94 10.63 -8.26
CA ARG A 210 -20.11 11.81 -9.13
C ARG A 210 -18.76 12.46 -9.51
N ALA A 211 -17.80 12.55 -8.59
CA ALA A 211 -16.47 13.08 -8.87
C ALA A 211 -15.74 12.25 -9.96
N VAL A 212 -15.66 10.93 -9.78
CA VAL A 212 -15.00 10.02 -10.75
C VAL A 212 -15.74 10.03 -12.11
N LEU A 213 -17.07 10.08 -12.12
CA LEU A 213 -17.84 10.20 -13.37
C LEU A 213 -17.60 11.53 -14.11
N ARG A 214 -17.30 12.65 -13.41
CA ARG A 214 -16.90 13.90 -14.07
C ARG A 214 -15.53 13.77 -14.74
N LEU A 215 -14.57 13.11 -14.09
CA LEU A 215 -13.24 12.81 -14.67
C LEU A 215 -13.38 11.94 -15.93
N HIS A 216 -14.15 10.86 -15.85
CA HIS A 216 -14.50 10.02 -16.99
C HIS A 216 -15.16 10.82 -18.13
N ALA A 217 -16.10 11.72 -17.82
CA ALA A 217 -16.77 12.58 -18.81
C ALA A 217 -15.86 13.65 -19.43
N ALA A 218 -14.76 14.03 -18.79
CA ALA A 218 -13.71 14.87 -19.37
C ALA A 218 -12.83 14.06 -20.34
N LEU A 219 -12.38 12.87 -19.92
CA LEU A 219 -11.49 12.01 -20.71
C LEU A 219 -12.15 11.41 -21.96
N ARG A 220 -13.39 10.92 -21.87
CA ARG A 220 -14.09 10.25 -23.00
C ARG A 220 -14.32 11.12 -24.26
N ARG A 221 -14.00 12.41 -24.19
CA ARG A 221 -14.12 13.38 -25.29
C ARG A 221 -12.78 13.65 -26.00
N LYS A 222 -11.70 12.97 -25.58
CA LYS A 222 -10.34 13.15 -26.07
C LYS A 222 -9.91 11.95 -26.91
N THR A 223 -9.00 12.19 -27.86
CA THR A 223 -8.36 11.17 -28.72
C THR A 223 -6.91 10.92 -28.30
N THR A 224 -6.20 11.97 -27.89
CA THR A 224 -4.93 11.92 -27.15
C THR A 224 -5.04 12.77 -25.88
N LEU A 225 -4.06 12.63 -24.98
CA LEU A 225 -3.94 13.42 -23.76
C LEU A 225 -2.45 13.62 -23.46
N GLU A 226 -2.02 14.86 -23.26
CA GLU A 226 -0.63 15.21 -22.92
C GLU A 226 -0.46 15.34 -21.39
N ALA A 227 0.76 15.19 -20.88
CA ALA A 227 1.07 15.22 -19.44
C ALA A 227 0.65 16.54 -18.78
N ASP A 228 0.98 17.67 -19.39
CA ASP A 228 0.63 19.01 -18.87
C ASP A 228 -0.88 19.23 -18.87
N GLU A 229 -1.58 18.72 -19.90
CA GLU A 229 -3.04 18.77 -19.97
C GLU A 229 -3.68 17.89 -18.89
N TRP A 230 -3.09 16.73 -18.60
CA TRP A 230 -3.53 15.85 -17.50
C TRP A 230 -3.37 16.51 -16.13
N GLN A 231 -2.22 17.15 -15.85
CA GLN A 231 -2.01 17.87 -14.60
C GLN A 231 -3.02 19.02 -14.43
N GLN A 232 -3.25 19.80 -15.48
CA GLN A 232 -4.27 20.87 -15.47
C GLN A 232 -5.69 20.32 -15.26
N LEU A 233 -6.02 19.20 -15.92
CA LEU A 233 -7.32 18.54 -15.80
C LEU A 233 -7.52 17.99 -14.37
N LEU A 234 -6.51 17.35 -13.77
CA LEU A 234 -6.57 16.88 -12.38
C LEU A 234 -6.72 18.04 -11.40
N ALA A 235 -5.99 19.14 -11.56
CA ALA A 235 -6.11 20.30 -10.68
C ALA A 235 -7.51 20.94 -10.74
N GLN A 236 -8.07 21.13 -11.94
CA GLN A 236 -9.44 21.62 -12.14
C GLN A 236 -10.50 20.63 -11.61
N TRP A 237 -10.25 19.32 -11.77
CA TRP A 237 -11.13 18.27 -11.28
C TRP A 237 -11.16 18.21 -9.75
N ALA A 238 -9.99 18.20 -9.10
CA ALA A 238 -9.85 18.24 -7.64
C ALA A 238 -10.57 19.47 -7.05
N ALA A 239 -10.32 20.66 -7.60
CA ALA A 239 -11.00 21.90 -7.19
C ALA A 239 -12.53 21.88 -7.40
N SER A 240 -13.07 20.94 -8.20
CA SER A 240 -14.52 20.74 -8.37
C SER A 240 -15.15 19.82 -7.32
N THR A 241 -14.38 19.23 -6.40
CA THR A 241 -14.85 18.23 -5.44
C THR A 241 -15.02 18.80 -4.03
N ASP A 242 -16.12 18.43 -3.37
CA ASP A 242 -16.48 18.89 -2.02
C ASP A 242 -15.76 18.12 -0.89
N ASP A 243 -14.78 17.27 -1.23
CA ASP A 243 -14.18 16.27 -0.33
C ASP A 243 -12.65 16.38 -0.39
N ALA A 244 -12.05 16.72 0.75
CA ALA A 244 -10.62 17.00 0.86
C ALA A 244 -9.72 15.79 0.49
N LEU A 245 -10.24 14.56 0.50
CA LEU A 245 -9.49 13.39 0.01
C LEU A 245 -9.10 13.56 -1.47
N PHE A 246 -10.00 14.13 -2.28
CA PHE A 246 -9.77 14.38 -3.72
C PHE A 246 -8.90 15.62 -3.98
N HIS A 247 -8.47 16.35 -2.94
CA HIS A 247 -7.50 17.46 -3.05
C HIS A 247 -6.06 16.99 -2.80
N GLY A 248 -5.89 15.75 -2.32
CA GLY A 248 -4.59 15.11 -2.15
C GLY A 248 -4.16 14.27 -3.36
N ASP A 249 -2.87 13.93 -3.39
CA ASP A 249 -2.21 13.08 -4.38
C ASP A 249 -2.54 11.58 -4.22
N GLY A 250 -3.08 11.16 -3.07
CA GLY A 250 -3.31 9.76 -2.71
C GLY A 250 -2.23 9.12 -1.83
N SER A 251 -1.31 9.91 -1.25
CA SER A 251 -0.24 9.46 -0.34
C SER A 251 -0.71 9.13 1.10
N THR A 252 -1.93 9.49 1.49
CA THR A 252 -2.43 9.33 2.88
C THR A 252 -3.35 8.12 3.02
N TYR A 253 -2.94 7.15 3.84
CA TYR A 253 -3.66 5.88 4.07
C TYR A 253 -3.97 5.70 5.56
N LEU A 254 -5.15 5.16 5.85
CA LEU A 254 -5.64 5.00 7.22
C LEU A 254 -5.26 3.65 7.81
N ALA A 255 -5.51 2.55 7.10
CA ALA A 255 -5.25 1.18 7.57
C ALA A 255 -4.22 0.44 6.70
N CYS A 256 -4.18 0.71 5.40
CA CYS A 256 -3.23 0.12 4.47
C CYS A 256 -1.82 0.71 4.60
N THR A 257 -0.82 -0.16 4.70
CA THR A 257 0.61 0.22 4.82
C THR A 257 1.31 0.47 3.47
N SER A 258 0.60 0.37 2.34
CA SER A 258 1.16 0.53 0.99
C SER A 258 0.07 0.84 -0.05
N TYR A 259 0.48 1.46 -1.17
CA TYR A 259 -0.36 1.59 -2.38
C TYR A 259 -0.98 0.26 -2.81
N ASN A 260 -0.17 -0.82 -2.84
CA ASN A 260 -0.65 -2.15 -3.26
C ASN A 260 -1.77 -2.67 -2.35
N CYS A 261 -1.73 -2.40 -1.04
CA CYS A 261 -2.83 -2.73 -0.13
C CYS A 261 -4.10 -1.97 -0.51
N GLY A 262 -4.02 -0.65 -0.71
CA GLY A 262 -5.17 0.17 -1.10
C GLY A 262 -5.74 -0.21 -2.47
N LEU A 263 -4.87 -0.56 -3.42
CA LEU A 263 -5.27 -1.09 -4.73
C LEU A 263 -6.05 -2.40 -4.57
N TRP A 264 -5.64 -3.32 -3.70
CA TRP A 264 -6.44 -4.50 -3.39
C TRP A 264 -7.78 -4.15 -2.72
N MET A 265 -7.85 -3.11 -1.87
CA MET A 265 -9.15 -2.64 -1.33
C MET A 265 -10.07 -2.16 -2.45
N LEU A 266 -9.53 -1.44 -3.44
CA LEU A 266 -10.26 -0.98 -4.62
C LEU A 266 -10.74 -2.15 -5.50
N LEU A 267 -9.87 -3.12 -5.79
CA LEU A 267 -10.17 -4.30 -6.60
C LEU A 267 -11.27 -5.19 -5.99
N HIS A 268 -11.25 -5.40 -4.67
CA HIS A 268 -12.31 -6.15 -3.97
C HIS A 268 -13.63 -5.37 -3.84
N ARG A 269 -13.62 -4.04 -3.99
CA ARG A 269 -14.85 -3.24 -4.14
C ARG A 269 -15.38 -3.28 -5.58
N MET A 270 -14.50 -3.25 -6.58
CA MET A 270 -14.86 -3.42 -8.00
C MET A 270 -15.51 -4.79 -8.28
N SER A 271 -15.04 -5.87 -7.64
CA SER A 271 -15.59 -7.22 -7.86
C SER A 271 -17.01 -7.40 -7.30
N LEU A 272 -17.42 -6.56 -6.35
CA LEU A 272 -18.77 -6.49 -5.78
C LEU A 272 -19.67 -5.44 -6.46
N SER A 273 -19.11 -4.62 -7.36
CA SER A 273 -19.79 -3.52 -8.07
C SER A 273 -20.99 -3.99 -8.92
N PRO A 274 -21.82 -3.07 -9.46
CA PRO A 274 -22.93 -3.44 -10.35
C PRO A 274 -22.51 -4.15 -11.64
N ALA A 275 -21.31 -3.85 -12.19
CA ALA A 275 -20.84 -4.36 -13.48
C ALA A 275 -19.47 -5.06 -13.41
N PRO A 276 -19.32 -6.11 -12.55
CA PRO A 276 -18.01 -6.62 -12.17
C PRO A 276 -17.37 -7.52 -13.23
N THR A 277 -18.14 -8.07 -14.20
CA THR A 277 -17.58 -8.86 -15.32
C THR A 277 -16.59 -8.06 -16.18
N ARG A 278 -16.65 -6.72 -16.14
CA ARG A 278 -15.66 -5.83 -16.79
C ARG A 278 -14.31 -5.82 -16.09
N LEU A 279 -14.23 -6.21 -14.81
CA LEU A 279 -13.06 -6.01 -13.95
C LEU A 279 -11.82 -6.73 -14.46
N VAL A 280 -11.90 -8.04 -14.67
CA VAL A 280 -10.72 -8.87 -14.98
C VAL A 280 -10.07 -8.48 -16.32
N PRO A 281 -10.80 -8.33 -17.45
CA PRO A 281 -10.19 -7.86 -18.69
C PRO A 281 -9.70 -6.40 -18.61
N THR A 282 -10.42 -5.51 -17.92
CA THR A 282 -9.98 -4.11 -17.73
C THR A 282 -8.72 -4.02 -16.88
N LEU A 283 -8.60 -4.82 -15.82
CA LEU A 283 -7.42 -4.92 -14.98
C LEU A 283 -6.21 -5.40 -15.77
N GLN A 284 -6.38 -6.41 -16.63
CA GLN A 284 -5.29 -6.95 -17.46
C GLN A 284 -4.79 -5.91 -18.47
N LEU A 285 -5.69 -5.26 -19.20
CA LEU A 285 -5.35 -4.15 -20.10
C LEU A 285 -4.72 -2.96 -19.36
N PHE A 286 -5.23 -2.60 -18.18
CA PHE A 286 -4.66 -1.54 -17.35
C PHE A 286 -3.25 -1.90 -16.88
N MET A 287 -3.02 -3.12 -16.39
CA MET A 287 -1.70 -3.57 -15.94
C MET A 287 -0.70 -3.69 -17.10
N GLN A 288 -1.14 -4.05 -18.31
CA GLN A 288 -0.31 -4.07 -19.52
C GLN A 288 0.12 -2.66 -19.98
N HIS A 289 -0.64 -1.60 -19.66
CA HIS A 289 -0.33 -0.23 -20.09
C HIS A 289 0.18 0.70 -18.97
N PHE A 290 -0.16 0.42 -17.72
CA PHE A 290 0.08 1.27 -16.54
C PHE A 290 0.59 0.50 -15.31
N GLY A 291 0.77 -0.82 -15.37
CA GLY A 291 1.33 -1.61 -14.29
C GLY A 291 2.86 -1.63 -14.34
N HIS A 292 3.54 -1.01 -13.37
CA HIS A 292 5.00 -0.82 -13.44
C HIS A 292 5.84 -1.99 -12.88
N CYS A 293 5.24 -2.93 -12.13
CA CYS A 293 5.92 -4.14 -11.63
C CYS A 293 5.94 -5.27 -12.68
N PRO A 294 7.10 -5.66 -13.27
CA PRO A 294 7.15 -6.72 -14.28
C PRO A 294 6.72 -8.11 -13.78
N PRO A 295 7.16 -8.62 -12.60
CA PRO A 295 6.67 -9.89 -12.06
C PRO A 295 5.16 -9.91 -11.84
N CYS A 296 4.58 -8.78 -11.41
CA CYS A 296 3.14 -8.65 -11.18
C CYS A 296 2.33 -8.74 -12.48
N ARG A 297 2.84 -8.17 -13.58
CA ARG A 297 2.22 -8.32 -14.92
C ARG A 297 2.28 -9.78 -15.38
N ALA A 298 3.46 -10.39 -15.35
CA ALA A 298 3.65 -11.78 -15.78
C ALA A 298 2.80 -12.77 -14.96
N PHE A 299 2.67 -12.55 -13.65
CA PHE A 299 1.77 -13.34 -12.80
C PHE A 299 0.30 -13.21 -13.23
N LEU A 300 -0.19 -11.98 -13.44
CA LEU A 300 -1.57 -11.74 -13.88
C LEU A 300 -1.86 -12.32 -15.27
N GLU A 301 -0.92 -12.22 -16.20
CA GLU A 301 -1.02 -12.78 -17.55
C GLU A 301 -0.98 -14.32 -17.54
N THR A 302 -0.29 -14.92 -16.56
CA THR A 302 -0.30 -16.38 -16.35
C THR A 302 -1.58 -16.87 -15.67
N TYR A 303 -2.10 -16.10 -14.70
CA TYR A 303 -3.30 -16.45 -13.93
C TYR A 303 -4.61 -16.22 -14.71
N HIS A 304 -4.60 -15.29 -15.67
CA HIS A 304 -5.73 -15.00 -16.56
C HIS A 304 -5.44 -15.45 -17.99
N SER A 305 -5.55 -16.76 -18.20
CA SER A 305 -5.55 -17.33 -19.55
C SER A 305 -6.74 -16.81 -20.37
N ILE A 306 -6.66 -16.90 -21.70
CA ILE A 306 -7.73 -16.48 -22.62
C ILE A 306 -9.06 -17.20 -22.29
N GLU A 307 -8.99 -18.50 -22.00
CA GLU A 307 -10.12 -19.33 -21.54
C GLU A 307 -10.71 -18.82 -20.21
N THR A 308 -9.86 -18.48 -19.24
CA THR A 308 -10.31 -17.90 -17.96
C THR A 308 -11.01 -16.56 -18.16
N LEU A 309 -10.52 -15.69 -19.06
CA LEU A 309 -11.18 -14.43 -19.40
C LEU A 309 -12.55 -14.65 -20.06
N GLU A 310 -12.65 -15.57 -21.01
CA GLU A 310 -13.89 -15.89 -21.74
C GLU A 310 -14.97 -16.46 -20.79
N ILE A 311 -14.58 -17.33 -19.85
CA ILE A 311 -15.45 -17.82 -18.78
C ILE A 311 -15.93 -16.66 -17.88
N LEU A 312 -15.00 -15.82 -17.41
CA LEU A 312 -15.31 -14.74 -16.46
C LEU A 312 -16.16 -13.62 -17.07
N GLN A 313 -16.04 -13.36 -18.37
CA GLN A 313 -16.89 -12.41 -19.09
C GLN A 313 -18.39 -12.77 -19.00
N HIS A 314 -18.71 -14.05 -18.89
CA HIS A 314 -20.08 -14.59 -18.83
C HIS A 314 -20.48 -15.06 -17.41
N ALA A 315 -19.58 -14.98 -16.43
CA ALA A 315 -19.78 -15.52 -15.10
C ALA A 315 -20.75 -14.66 -14.24
N PRO A 316 -21.52 -15.28 -13.32
CA PRO A 316 -22.40 -14.56 -12.42
C PRO A 316 -21.60 -13.70 -11.43
N ARG A 317 -22.12 -12.54 -11.02
CA ARG A 317 -21.42 -11.55 -10.16
C ARG A 317 -20.66 -12.16 -8.96
N PRO A 318 -21.21 -13.11 -8.17
CA PRO A 318 -20.48 -13.78 -7.09
C PRO A 318 -19.18 -14.48 -7.50
N ALA A 319 -19.14 -15.08 -8.70
CA ALA A 319 -17.96 -15.78 -9.20
C ALA A 319 -16.80 -14.81 -9.49
N ILE A 320 -17.08 -13.55 -9.86
CA ILE A 320 -16.03 -12.52 -10.02
C ILE A 320 -15.43 -12.14 -8.66
N ALA A 321 -16.27 -11.99 -7.63
CA ALA A 321 -15.81 -11.71 -6.26
C ALA A 321 -14.91 -12.82 -5.72
N LEU A 322 -15.35 -14.08 -5.89
CA LEU A 322 -14.55 -15.25 -5.52
C LEU A 322 -13.28 -15.39 -6.37
N HIS A 323 -13.33 -15.11 -7.69
CA HIS A 323 -12.14 -15.14 -8.55
C HIS A 323 -11.08 -14.13 -8.10
N MET A 324 -11.47 -12.88 -7.83
CA MET A 324 -10.53 -11.85 -7.34
C MET A 324 -9.97 -12.20 -5.96
N TRP A 325 -10.74 -12.88 -5.11
CA TRP A 325 -10.29 -13.41 -3.83
C TRP A 325 -9.29 -14.57 -3.99
N ARG A 326 -9.54 -15.55 -4.89
CA ARG A 326 -8.59 -16.63 -5.20
C ARG A 326 -7.29 -16.09 -5.81
N LEU A 327 -7.38 -15.11 -6.71
CA LEU A 327 -6.23 -14.40 -7.29
C LEU A 327 -5.37 -13.75 -6.19
N HIS A 328 -6.00 -13.00 -5.27
CA HIS A 328 -5.30 -12.36 -4.17
C HIS A 328 -4.67 -13.38 -3.21
N ASN A 329 -5.32 -14.53 -2.97
CA ASN A 329 -4.76 -15.60 -2.14
C ASN A 329 -3.64 -16.42 -2.79
N ALA A 330 -3.67 -16.58 -4.12
CA ALA A 330 -2.53 -17.15 -4.85
C ALA A 330 -1.29 -16.24 -4.69
N ILE A 331 -1.46 -14.93 -4.77
CA ILE A 331 -0.40 -13.94 -4.47
C ILE A 331 0.02 -14.00 -3.00
N ASN A 332 -0.93 -14.11 -2.06
CA ASN A 332 -0.59 -14.27 -0.64
C ASN A 332 0.29 -15.50 -0.40
N SER A 333 0.02 -16.65 -1.03
CA SER A 333 0.79 -17.89 -0.80
C SER A 333 2.30 -17.79 -1.08
N ILE A 334 2.75 -16.73 -1.75
CA ILE A 334 4.17 -16.42 -2.02
C ILE A 334 4.86 -15.78 -0.80
N ALA A 335 4.15 -14.99 0.02
CA ALA A 335 4.75 -14.13 1.06
C ALA A 335 3.89 -13.83 2.31
N ARG A 336 2.67 -14.38 2.42
CA ARG A 336 1.65 -14.07 3.44
C ARG A 336 0.76 -15.27 3.76
N SER A 337 0.15 -15.27 4.94
CA SER A 337 -0.94 -16.21 5.26
C SER A 337 -2.16 -15.97 4.36
N ALA A 338 -2.81 -17.05 3.91
CA ALA A 338 -4.04 -16.95 3.12
C ALA A 338 -5.20 -16.36 3.95
N TRP A 339 -6.02 -15.52 3.32
CA TRP A 339 -6.98 -14.63 3.97
C TRP A 339 -8.45 -14.91 3.54
N PRO A 340 -9.45 -14.81 4.44
CA PRO A 340 -9.34 -14.54 5.87
C PRO A 340 -8.62 -15.65 6.64
N SER A 341 -8.03 -15.28 7.76
CA SER A 341 -7.60 -16.22 8.80
C SER A 341 -8.81 -16.93 9.44
N GLN A 342 -8.56 -18.02 10.16
CA GLN A 342 -9.64 -18.75 10.85
C GLN A 342 -10.30 -17.90 11.94
N ASP A 343 -9.54 -17.00 12.58
CA ASP A 343 -10.04 -16.12 13.64
C ASP A 343 -10.88 -14.96 13.08
N GLU A 344 -10.53 -14.46 11.89
CA GLU A 344 -11.32 -13.44 11.16
C GLU A 344 -12.67 -13.98 10.64
N CYS A 345 -12.69 -15.23 10.18
CA CYS A 345 -13.90 -15.86 9.66
C CYS A 345 -13.91 -17.37 9.94
N PRO A 346 -14.35 -17.81 11.14
CA PRO A 346 -14.39 -19.23 11.51
C PRO A 346 -15.24 -20.08 10.56
N GLN A 347 -16.29 -19.49 9.99
CA GLN A 347 -17.17 -20.14 9.01
C GLN A 347 -16.61 -20.19 7.58
N CYS A 348 -15.48 -19.52 7.28
CA CYS A 348 -14.92 -19.49 5.92
C CYS A 348 -14.11 -20.74 5.55
N ARG A 349 -13.79 -21.62 6.51
CA ARG A 349 -13.07 -22.88 6.25
C ARG A 349 -13.64 -24.04 7.03
N SER A 350 -13.61 -25.21 6.41
CA SER A 350 -13.70 -26.50 7.07
C SER A 350 -12.33 -26.91 7.63
N THR A 351 -12.17 -28.17 8.05
CA THR A 351 -10.88 -28.71 8.51
C THR A 351 -9.79 -28.73 7.44
N THR A 352 -10.14 -28.65 6.16
CA THR A 352 -9.20 -28.84 5.04
C THR A 352 -9.45 -27.94 3.82
N ASP A 353 -10.62 -27.29 3.70
CA ASP A 353 -11.03 -26.59 2.48
C ASP A 353 -11.82 -25.29 2.77
N TRP A 354 -12.06 -24.48 1.74
CA TRP A 354 -12.75 -23.18 1.82
C TRP A 354 -14.26 -23.28 1.60
N GLU A 355 -15.03 -22.72 2.53
CA GLU A 355 -16.48 -22.59 2.42
C GLU A 355 -16.82 -21.34 1.59
N GLU A 356 -16.75 -21.43 0.26
CA GLU A 356 -16.79 -20.25 -0.62
C GLU A 356 -18.07 -19.40 -0.47
N ALA A 357 -19.21 -19.98 -0.10
CA ALA A 357 -20.43 -19.22 0.21
C ALA A 357 -20.28 -18.33 1.46
N ALA A 358 -19.55 -18.82 2.48
CA ALA A 358 -19.21 -18.05 3.66
C ALA A 358 -18.11 -17.01 3.38
N VAL A 359 -17.11 -17.35 2.57
CA VAL A 359 -16.12 -16.40 2.04
C VAL A 359 -16.79 -15.25 1.30
N LEU A 360 -17.73 -15.53 0.39
CA LEU A 360 -18.49 -14.51 -0.34
C LEU A 360 -19.27 -13.59 0.63
N THR A 361 -19.92 -14.17 1.64
CA THR A 361 -20.63 -13.42 2.69
C THR A 361 -19.68 -12.50 3.46
N TYR A 362 -18.49 -12.99 3.79
CA TYR A 362 -17.44 -12.23 4.47
C TYR A 362 -16.83 -11.13 3.57
N LEU A 363 -16.64 -11.36 2.27
CA LEU A 363 -16.23 -10.35 1.29
C LEU A 363 -17.25 -9.21 1.22
N HIS A 364 -18.55 -9.52 1.15
CA HIS A 364 -19.61 -8.52 1.21
C HIS A 364 -19.55 -7.70 2.50
N ALA A 365 -19.47 -8.35 3.68
CA ALA A 365 -19.37 -7.65 4.96
C ALA A 365 -18.09 -6.78 5.08
N THR A 366 -16.99 -7.18 4.44
CA THR A 366 -15.69 -6.48 4.50
C THR A 366 -15.62 -5.27 3.57
N PHE A 367 -16.17 -5.38 2.35
CA PHE A 367 -15.93 -4.42 1.28
C PHE A 367 -17.19 -3.66 0.80
N ALA A 368 -18.40 -4.21 0.95
CA ALA A 368 -19.64 -3.58 0.50
C ALA A 368 -20.24 -2.67 1.61
N THR A 369 -19.68 -1.46 1.76
CA THR A 369 -20.35 -0.40 2.54
C THR A 369 -21.63 0.04 1.86
N ALA A 370 -22.76 -0.04 2.57
CA ALA A 370 -23.87 0.88 2.31
C ALA A 370 -23.41 2.32 2.64
N ASP A 371 -24.05 3.33 2.05
CA ASP A 371 -23.77 4.74 2.35
C ASP A 371 -24.18 5.06 3.80
N ALA A 372 -23.20 5.09 4.70
CA ALA A 372 -23.37 5.47 6.09
C ALA A 372 -23.63 7.00 6.18
N PRO A 373 -24.82 7.48 6.58
CA PRO A 373 -25.16 8.90 6.48
C PRO A 373 -24.43 9.83 7.48
N HIS A 374 -23.62 9.27 8.39
CA HIS A 374 -23.25 9.91 9.66
C HIS A 374 -21.75 10.19 9.82
N LEU A 375 -21.15 10.91 8.85
CA LEU A 375 -19.84 11.55 9.03
C LEU A 375 -19.78 13.02 8.55
N ARG A 376 -20.92 13.67 8.31
CA ARG A 376 -20.97 15.13 8.04
C ARG A 376 -21.16 16.01 9.29
N ASP A 377 -21.66 15.45 10.39
CA ASP A 377 -22.00 16.19 11.61
C ASP A 377 -21.12 15.81 12.83
N ALA A 378 -19.87 15.39 12.59
CA ALA A 378 -18.83 15.37 13.61
C ALA A 378 -18.18 16.77 13.67
N THR A 379 -18.74 17.64 14.51
CA THR A 379 -18.31 19.05 14.66
C THR A 379 -16.79 19.18 14.89
N GLY A 380 -16.15 20.16 14.24
CA GLY A 380 -14.70 20.33 14.19
C GLY A 380 -14.02 20.65 15.53
N MET A 381 -13.88 19.65 16.40
CA MET A 381 -13.05 19.65 17.59
C MET A 381 -12.26 18.33 17.63
N ALA A 382 -10.95 18.40 17.45
CA ALA A 382 -10.08 17.24 17.65
C ALA A 382 -10.08 16.84 19.14
N PRO A 383 -10.08 15.53 19.48
CA PRO A 383 -10.00 15.11 20.87
C PRO A 383 -8.66 15.55 21.49
N PRO A 384 -8.65 16.09 22.72
CA PRO A 384 -7.43 16.57 23.35
C PRO A 384 -6.44 15.44 23.65
N TRP A 385 -5.20 15.62 23.21
CA TRP A 385 -4.10 14.65 23.22
C TRP A 385 -3.48 14.36 24.61
N TRP A 386 -4.14 14.72 25.71
CA TRP A 386 -3.54 14.77 27.05
C TRP A 386 -4.16 13.84 28.12
N LEU A 387 -4.85 12.76 27.74
CA LEU A 387 -5.32 11.72 28.69
C LEU A 387 -4.45 10.44 28.64
N PRO A 388 -3.33 10.38 29.39
CA PRO A 388 -2.56 9.15 29.57
C PRO A 388 -3.13 8.24 30.68
N TRP A 389 -3.13 6.93 30.39
CA TRP A 389 -2.88 5.83 31.34
C TRP A 389 -3.35 5.98 32.81
N LEU A 390 -4.64 5.74 33.02
CA LEU A 390 -5.15 5.04 34.21
C LEU A 390 -6.01 3.88 33.71
N GLY A 391 -5.85 2.62 34.12
CA GLY A 391 -4.94 2.06 35.11
C GLY A 391 -5.63 0.85 35.75
N LEU A 392 -5.16 -0.38 35.50
CA LEU A 392 -5.79 -1.60 36.01
C LEU A 392 -5.71 -1.64 37.55
N GLY A 393 -6.86 -1.65 38.24
CA GLY A 393 -6.91 -1.74 39.69
C GLY A 393 -8.30 -1.99 40.29
N ALA A 394 -8.33 -2.84 41.32
CA ALA A 394 -9.39 -2.98 42.32
C ALA A 394 -10.84 -3.25 41.85
N ALA A 395 -11.09 -4.45 41.29
CA ALA A 395 -12.42 -5.05 41.31
C ALA A 395 -12.67 -5.84 42.62
N SER A 396 -12.83 -5.14 43.75
CA SER A 396 -13.27 -5.75 45.02
C SER A 396 -13.76 -4.70 46.03
N GLY A 397 -14.99 -4.84 46.53
CA GLY A 397 -15.58 -3.95 47.54
C GLY A 397 -17.11 -3.90 47.50
N ALA A 398 -17.77 -4.73 48.31
CA ALA A 398 -19.22 -4.70 48.45
C ALA A 398 -19.65 -3.80 49.62
N ALA A 399 -20.67 -2.96 49.43
CA ALA A 399 -21.48 -2.39 50.50
C ALA A 399 -22.86 -1.96 50.00
N VAL A 400 -23.94 -2.56 50.52
CA VAL A 400 -25.32 -2.13 50.30
C VAL A 400 -25.82 -1.39 51.55
N ALA A 401 -25.94 -0.07 51.45
CA ALA A 401 -26.71 0.82 52.35
C ALA A 401 -26.83 2.21 51.68
N GLY A 402 -27.88 3.01 51.86
CA GLY A 402 -29.14 2.80 52.59
C GLY A 402 -29.70 4.11 53.15
N LEU A 403 -31.03 4.33 53.02
CA LEU A 403 -31.81 5.48 53.55
C LEU A 403 -31.55 6.82 52.78
N ILE A 404 -32.46 7.82 52.69
CA ILE A 404 -33.81 8.09 53.25
C ILE A 404 -34.55 9.09 52.29
N CYS A 405 -35.87 9.35 52.30
CA CYS A 405 -37.08 8.49 52.23
C CYS A 405 -38.32 9.38 51.87
N PHE A 406 -39.45 8.78 51.44
CA PHE A 406 -40.76 9.43 51.09
C PHE A 406 -40.77 10.34 49.83
N LYS A 407 -41.92 10.63 49.17
CA LYS A 407 -43.35 10.47 49.55
C LYS A 407 -44.23 10.07 48.34
N SER A 408 -45.38 9.46 48.58
CA SER A 408 -46.32 9.00 47.53
C SER A 408 -47.52 9.94 47.32
N ARG A 409 -48.12 9.93 46.11
CA ARG A 409 -49.58 10.02 45.88
C ARG A 409 -50.01 9.85 44.41
N ARG A 410 -50.47 8.63 44.09
CA ARG A 410 -51.68 8.20 43.34
C ARG A 410 -52.12 8.87 42.00
N PRO A 411 -52.95 8.16 41.19
CA PRO A 411 -53.11 8.43 39.75
C PRO A 411 -54.45 9.11 39.39
N ASN A 412 -54.74 9.19 38.10
CA ASN A 412 -56.13 9.07 37.63
C ASN A 412 -56.24 8.12 36.42
N GLN A 413 -57.44 7.57 36.22
CA GLN A 413 -57.87 6.81 35.03
C GLN A 413 -58.56 7.82 34.06
N SER A 414 -59.21 7.49 32.93
CA SER A 414 -59.75 6.22 32.40
C SER A 414 -60.15 6.36 30.91
N SER A 415 -60.24 5.24 30.17
CA SER A 415 -61.12 5.03 28.99
C SER A 415 -60.81 5.86 27.72
N THR A 416 -61.22 5.48 26.50
CA THR A 416 -62.28 4.53 26.05
C THR A 416 -61.82 3.44 25.06
N LYS A 417 -62.71 2.46 24.84
CA LYS A 417 -62.58 1.35 23.86
C LYS A 417 -63.19 1.73 22.49
N LEU A 418 -63.16 0.74 21.59
CA LEU A 418 -63.91 0.54 20.34
C LEU A 418 -63.11 0.91 19.08
N SER A 419 -63.03 0.07 18.04
CA SER A 419 -63.62 -1.28 17.86
C SER A 419 -62.68 -2.20 17.10
#